data_AF-A0A4R6MTJ4-F1
#
_entry.id   AF-A0A4R6MTJ4-F1
#
_cell.length_a   1.000
_cell.length_b   1.000
_cell.length_c   1.000
_cell.angle_alpha   90.00
_cell.angle_beta   90.00
_cell.angle_gamma   90.00
#
_symmetry.space_group_name_H-M   'P 1'
#
loop_
_entity.id
_entity.type
_entity.pdbx_description
1 polymer ?
#
loop_
_entity_poly.entity_id
_entity_poly.type
_entity_poly.pdbx_seq_one_letter_code
_entity_poly.pdbx_strand_id
1 'polypeptide(L)'
;MSHPSTPSSSSSSSRWLRLLGLGLLGQGLALSALAHGYLSQPEARGLLCRSGANSQCGAVQWEPQSLEGFSGYPERGPADGQIASAGLVQFGALDEQSAVRWSKRPMSAGAQTFSWTFTANHVTRNFRYYITRADWNPNQRLSRSAFEPQPFCSHDGGMRQPPKQLSHVCQVPARKGYQLILAIWEVGDTPMSFYNVADVMFEGSGGGNPTPAPGWEPRGVLHPSTDLAVGDQLMTRVFDARGERRELQTRLSIARAADGQRESWPYLLAQRINAEQSRLLQAGVRAADGRIAPAPGRNEVFAQAASGIERVEVQIEKAPAAAADLLVNGLNPSPSIVNGQLSLSFGLTAVGELDITATVLDHGGRTKGTVSLSLANSGQTVLLPLQQPQAGHHQLVLRGVVKGSGALVQKTFDLMISGGSSTTPPATAQYRFPEGLREYKAGTRVLQPKNGRVYECRAWPNAGYCVQWSQHANQFEPGVGTHWQEAWIAR
;
A
#
# COMPACT_ATOMS: atom_id res chain seq x y z
N MET A 1 99.52 2.19 -1.65
CA MET A 1 98.33 1.42 -2.05
C MET A 1 97.09 2.20 -1.62
N SER A 2 96.68 3.34 -2.20
CA SER A 2 96.75 3.94 -3.55
C SER A 2 95.79 3.35 -4.62
N HIS A 3 94.81 4.19 -4.98
CA HIS A 3 93.86 4.24 -6.11
C HIS A 3 94.44 3.88 -7.51
N PRO A 4 93.66 3.73 -8.63
CA PRO A 4 92.36 4.37 -8.99
C PRO A 4 91.31 3.45 -9.70
N SER A 5 90.39 3.94 -10.55
CA SER A 5 89.16 4.73 -10.28
C SER A 5 88.44 5.15 -11.60
N THR A 6 87.09 5.16 -11.62
CA THR A 6 86.19 5.83 -12.65
C THR A 6 86.25 5.31 -14.11
N PRO A 7 85.31 5.63 -15.05
CA PRO A 7 84.23 6.66 -15.03
C PRO A 7 82.81 6.24 -15.52
N SER A 8 81.96 7.25 -15.72
CA SER A 8 80.50 7.27 -15.92
C SER A 8 80.01 7.68 -17.33
N SER A 9 78.77 7.34 -17.70
CA SER A 9 77.87 8.07 -18.65
C SER A 9 76.52 7.32 -18.80
N SER A 10 75.47 7.78 -19.51
CA SER A 10 74.76 9.08 -19.51
C SER A 10 73.34 8.85 -20.10
N SER A 11 72.45 9.85 -20.04
CA SER A 11 71.01 9.73 -20.37
C SER A 11 70.65 9.76 -21.88
N SER A 12 69.57 9.07 -22.28
CA SER A 12 68.69 9.55 -23.36
C SER A 12 67.26 8.98 -23.27
N SER A 13 66.30 9.71 -23.85
CA SER A 13 64.86 9.45 -23.80
C SER A 13 64.34 8.75 -25.07
N SER A 14 63.23 8.03 -24.97
CA SER A 14 62.37 7.75 -26.13
C SER A 14 60.90 7.64 -25.75
N ARG A 15 60.04 8.23 -26.60
CA ARG A 15 58.58 8.26 -26.46
C ARG A 15 57.99 6.98 -27.04
N TRP A 16 56.91 6.46 -26.44
CA TRP A 16 56.06 5.45 -27.07
C TRP A 16 54.60 5.90 -27.16
N LEU A 17 53.95 5.48 -28.25
CA LEU A 17 52.71 6.06 -28.76
C LEU A 17 51.49 5.71 -27.92
N ARG A 18 50.54 6.65 -27.85
CA ARG A 18 49.15 6.35 -27.48
C ARG A 18 48.47 5.67 -28.67
N LEU A 19 48.13 4.39 -28.54
CA LEU A 19 47.17 3.72 -29.42
C LEU A 19 45.78 3.79 -28.76
N LEU A 20 44.85 4.49 -29.41
CA LEU A 20 43.44 4.47 -29.04
C LEU A 20 42.82 3.13 -29.47
N GLY A 21 42.70 2.18 -28.54
CA GLY A 21 41.82 1.04 -28.68
C GLY A 21 40.42 1.40 -28.20
N LEU A 22 39.47 1.64 -29.11
CA LEU A 22 38.04 1.74 -28.78
C LEU A 22 37.49 0.35 -28.39
N GLY A 23 37.72 -0.04 -27.14
CA GLY A 23 36.97 -1.14 -26.53
C GLY A 23 35.57 -0.64 -26.19
N LEU A 24 34.58 -0.91 -27.04
CA LEU A 24 33.18 -0.73 -26.64
C LEU A 24 32.90 -1.62 -25.43
N LEU A 25 32.79 -1.02 -24.25
CA LEU A 25 32.06 -1.65 -23.16
C LEU A 25 30.60 -1.75 -23.60
N GLY A 26 30.25 -2.91 -24.15
CA GLY A 26 28.87 -3.38 -24.23
C GLY A 26 28.34 -3.59 -22.81
N GLN A 27 28.02 -2.49 -22.12
CA GLN A 27 27.13 -2.53 -20.97
C GLN A 27 25.74 -2.89 -21.50
N GLY A 28 25.54 -4.19 -21.71
CA GLY A 28 24.22 -4.74 -21.93
C GLY A 28 23.36 -4.32 -20.75
N LEU A 29 22.33 -3.52 -21.04
CA LEU A 29 21.20 -3.39 -20.15
C LEU A 29 20.63 -4.80 -20.01
N ALA A 30 21.05 -5.50 -18.96
CA ALA A 30 20.38 -6.69 -18.49
C ALA A 30 18.98 -6.24 -18.06
N LEU A 31 18.05 -6.28 -19.01
CA LEU A 31 16.63 -6.18 -18.74
C LEU A 31 16.34 -7.23 -17.69
N SER A 32 16.06 -6.79 -16.46
CA SER A 32 15.73 -7.69 -15.36
C SER A 32 14.56 -8.54 -15.81
N ALA A 33 14.85 -9.80 -16.13
CA ALA A 33 13.86 -10.78 -16.53
C ALA A 33 13.04 -11.06 -15.27
N LEU A 34 11.92 -10.33 -15.14
CA LEU A 34 11.13 -10.25 -13.92
C LEU A 34 10.46 -11.59 -13.61
N ALA A 35 11.17 -12.47 -12.94
CA ALA A 35 10.66 -13.72 -12.40
C ALA A 35 9.71 -13.43 -11.25
N HIS A 36 8.62 -14.21 -11.17
CA HIS A 36 7.60 -13.99 -10.16
C HIS A 36 6.78 -15.25 -9.90
N GLY A 37 6.79 -15.71 -8.66
CA GLY A 37 6.03 -16.87 -8.22
C GLY A 37 6.05 -17.07 -6.71
N TYR A 38 5.12 -17.89 -6.22
CA TYR A 38 4.97 -18.21 -4.80
C TYR A 38 4.60 -19.68 -4.61
N LEU A 39 4.91 -20.21 -3.42
CA LEU A 39 4.43 -21.52 -2.99
C LEU A 39 2.96 -21.39 -2.59
N SER A 40 2.09 -22.06 -3.34
CA SER A 40 0.64 -22.06 -3.18
C SER A 40 0.11 -23.26 -2.40
N GLN A 41 0.89 -24.33 -2.24
CA GLN A 41 0.57 -25.42 -1.33
C GLN A 41 1.85 -25.98 -0.66
N PRO A 42 1.89 -26.14 0.68
CA PRO A 42 1.08 -25.38 1.63
C PRO A 42 1.24 -23.86 1.37
N GLU A 43 0.19 -23.08 1.63
CA GLU A 43 0.17 -21.65 1.37
C GLU A 43 1.31 -20.95 2.13
N ALA A 44 2.25 -20.31 1.42
CA ALA A 44 3.35 -19.60 2.07
C ALA A 44 2.89 -18.38 2.89
N ARG A 45 3.72 -17.99 3.87
CA ARG A 45 3.52 -16.84 4.76
C ARG A 45 3.10 -15.57 4.03
N GLY A 46 3.79 -15.25 2.94
CA GLY A 46 3.48 -14.11 2.07
C GLY A 46 2.16 -14.24 1.32
N LEU A 47 1.82 -15.44 0.82
CA LEU A 47 0.52 -15.68 0.18
C LEU A 47 -0.64 -15.54 1.18
N LEU A 48 -0.46 -16.06 2.40
CA LEU A 48 -1.43 -15.93 3.47
C LEU A 48 -1.69 -14.47 3.86
N CYS A 49 -0.74 -13.55 3.62
CA CYS A 49 -0.96 -12.11 3.76
C CYS A 49 -1.95 -11.55 2.74
N ARG A 50 -1.91 -12.01 1.47
CA ARG A 50 -2.88 -11.60 0.43
C ARG A 50 -4.29 -12.07 0.77
N SER A 51 -4.43 -13.25 1.40
CA SER A 51 -5.72 -13.80 1.83
C SER A 51 -6.27 -13.22 3.14
N GLY A 52 -5.50 -12.38 3.85
CA GLY A 52 -5.85 -11.87 5.18
C GLY A 52 -5.68 -12.88 6.33
N ALA A 53 -5.32 -14.13 6.06
CA ALA A 53 -5.02 -15.13 7.09
C ALA A 53 -3.77 -14.78 7.91
N ASN A 54 -2.82 -14.05 7.32
CA ASN A 54 -1.78 -13.32 8.03
C ASN A 54 -2.05 -11.81 7.92
N SER A 55 -1.87 -11.07 9.01
CA SER A 55 -2.09 -9.62 9.07
C SER A 55 -0.78 -8.84 9.29
N GLN A 56 -0.84 -7.53 9.11
CA GLN A 56 0.27 -6.57 9.28
C GLN A 56 1.53 -6.91 8.46
N CYS A 57 1.37 -7.43 7.24
CA CYS A 57 2.51 -7.87 6.41
C CYS A 57 3.17 -6.76 5.56
N GLY A 58 2.74 -5.50 5.65
CA GLY A 58 3.28 -4.43 4.81
C GLY A 58 2.95 -4.60 3.32
N ALA A 59 3.91 -4.33 2.43
CA ALA A 59 3.67 -4.32 0.98
C ALA A 59 3.38 -5.71 0.38
N VAL A 60 3.94 -6.78 0.96
CA VAL A 60 3.91 -8.13 0.36
C VAL A 60 2.50 -8.71 0.16
N GLN A 61 1.49 -8.23 0.89
CA GLN A 61 0.10 -8.66 0.70
C GLN A 61 -0.42 -8.38 -0.73
N TRP A 62 0.11 -7.35 -1.40
CA TRP A 62 -0.25 -7.01 -2.77
C TRP A 62 0.51 -7.87 -3.79
N GLU A 63 1.70 -8.38 -3.42
CA GLU A 63 2.64 -9.03 -4.33
C GLU A 63 3.45 -10.20 -3.71
N PRO A 64 2.81 -11.25 -3.15
CA PRO A 64 3.49 -12.46 -2.66
C PRO A 64 4.37 -13.16 -3.70
N GLN A 65 4.16 -12.91 -4.99
CA GLN A 65 4.98 -13.43 -6.07
C GLN A 65 6.39 -12.81 -6.16
N SER A 66 6.68 -11.73 -5.42
CA SER A 66 7.87 -10.88 -5.61
C SER A 66 8.98 -11.08 -4.56
N LEU A 67 8.97 -12.20 -3.82
CA LEU A 67 9.98 -12.52 -2.78
C LEU A 67 11.33 -12.95 -3.38
N GLU A 68 11.91 -12.09 -4.21
CA GLU A 68 13.15 -12.28 -4.96
C GLU A 68 14.37 -11.80 -4.17
N GLY A 69 15.38 -12.67 -4.03
CA GLY A 69 16.67 -12.34 -3.42
C GLY A 69 17.81 -13.07 -4.14
N PHE A 70 19.07 -12.74 -3.86
CA PHE A 70 20.20 -13.40 -4.52
C PHE A 70 20.20 -14.92 -4.31
N SER A 71 20.65 -15.69 -5.31
CA SER A 71 20.81 -17.14 -5.24
C SER A 71 21.96 -17.57 -4.31
N GLY A 72 22.07 -18.90 -4.12
CA GLY A 72 23.19 -19.52 -3.43
C GLY A 72 23.01 -19.70 -1.92
N TYR A 73 21.79 -19.59 -1.37
CA TYR A 73 21.52 -20.10 -0.03
C TYR A 73 21.88 -21.61 0.07
N PRO A 74 22.47 -22.10 1.17
CA PRO A 74 22.78 -21.37 2.41
C PRO A 74 24.11 -20.60 2.42
N GLU A 75 25.06 -20.85 1.52
CA GLU A 75 26.40 -20.23 1.54
C GLU A 75 26.37 -18.72 1.23
N ARG A 76 25.35 -18.27 0.50
CA ARG A 76 25.04 -16.90 0.09
C ARG A 76 23.53 -16.65 0.24
N GLY A 77 22.96 -15.78 -0.59
CA GLY A 77 21.55 -15.38 -0.53
C GLY A 77 21.24 -14.43 0.64
N PRO A 78 19.96 -14.32 1.05
CA PRO A 78 19.52 -13.41 2.10
C PRO A 78 20.29 -13.59 3.42
N ALA A 79 20.57 -12.48 4.11
CA ALA A 79 21.25 -12.51 5.41
C ALA A 79 20.41 -13.24 6.48
N ASP A 80 21.06 -13.72 7.53
CA ASP A 80 20.35 -14.24 8.71
C ASP A 80 19.47 -13.13 9.31
N GLY A 81 18.25 -13.51 9.68
CA GLY A 81 17.18 -12.61 10.07
C GLY A 81 16.41 -11.99 8.90
N GLN A 82 16.80 -12.21 7.63
CA GLN A 82 16.14 -11.66 6.43
C GLN A 82 15.68 -12.74 5.43
N ILE A 83 15.62 -14.00 5.86
CA ILE A 83 15.31 -15.15 4.99
C ILE A 83 13.85 -15.10 4.50
N ALA A 84 12.92 -14.64 5.33
CA ALA A 84 11.48 -14.64 4.99
C ALA A 84 11.08 -13.45 4.10
N SER A 85 11.80 -12.33 4.18
CA SER A 85 11.65 -11.18 3.27
C SER A 85 12.48 -11.28 1.99
N ALA A 86 13.26 -12.35 1.80
CA ALA A 86 14.28 -12.48 0.75
C ALA A 86 15.38 -11.38 0.77
N GLY A 87 15.55 -10.66 1.89
CA GLY A 87 16.42 -9.49 1.98
C GLY A 87 15.77 -8.16 1.61
N LEU A 88 14.49 -8.16 1.22
CA LEU A 88 13.78 -6.99 0.73
C LEU A 88 13.16 -6.17 1.87
N VAL A 89 13.67 -4.96 2.08
CA VAL A 89 13.26 -4.06 3.19
C VAL A 89 11.75 -3.80 3.19
N GLN A 90 11.12 -3.64 2.02
CA GLN A 90 9.68 -3.43 1.88
C GLN A 90 8.81 -4.63 2.33
N PHE A 91 9.41 -5.82 2.47
CA PHE A 91 8.78 -7.05 2.95
C PHE A 91 9.30 -7.50 4.33
N GLY A 92 10.10 -6.67 5.01
CA GLY A 92 10.73 -6.99 6.31
C GLY A 92 9.75 -7.35 7.44
N ALA A 93 8.45 -7.05 7.30
CA ALA A 93 7.41 -7.54 8.21
C ALA A 93 7.32 -9.08 8.26
N LEU A 94 7.75 -9.80 7.21
CA LEU A 94 7.81 -11.26 7.19
C LEU A 94 8.92 -11.85 8.06
N ASP A 95 9.94 -11.06 8.41
CA ASP A 95 11.08 -11.48 9.22
C ASP A 95 10.81 -11.46 10.73
N GLU A 96 9.65 -10.93 11.14
CA GLU A 96 9.15 -11.09 12.50
C GLU A 96 8.92 -12.58 12.80
N GLN A 97 9.37 -13.06 13.95
CA GLN A 97 9.27 -14.47 14.30
C GLN A 97 8.94 -14.68 15.77
N SER A 98 7.73 -15.17 16.03
CA SER A 98 7.30 -15.74 17.30
C SER A 98 6.44 -16.99 17.06
N ALA A 99 6.25 -17.81 18.09
CA ALA A 99 5.39 -18.99 18.04
C ALA A 99 3.93 -18.66 17.68
N VAL A 100 3.48 -17.41 17.90
CA VAL A 100 2.08 -16.97 17.73
C VAL A 100 1.84 -16.05 16.52
N ARG A 101 2.90 -15.46 15.94
CA ARG A 101 2.79 -14.40 14.92
C ARG A 101 2.12 -14.81 13.60
N TRP A 102 2.29 -16.07 13.19
CA TRP A 102 1.90 -16.56 11.87
C TRP A 102 0.85 -17.68 11.95
N SER A 103 -0.12 -17.62 11.02
CA SER A 103 -1.10 -18.69 10.78
C SER A 103 -0.42 -19.91 10.20
N LYS A 104 -0.79 -21.10 10.69
CA LYS A 104 -0.07 -22.37 10.42
C LYS A 104 -0.94 -23.31 9.59
N ARG A 105 -0.32 -24.05 8.67
CA ARG A 105 -0.97 -25.07 7.85
C ARG A 105 -0.77 -26.47 8.46
N PRO A 106 -1.80 -27.33 8.50
CA PRO A 106 -1.62 -28.72 8.92
C PRO A 106 -0.56 -29.41 8.07
N MET A 107 0.26 -30.24 8.71
CA MET A 107 1.35 -30.96 8.05
C MET A 107 1.60 -32.29 8.75
N SER A 108 2.09 -33.28 8.01
CA SER A 108 2.54 -34.55 8.58
C SER A 108 3.77 -35.05 7.82
N ALA A 109 4.50 -35.98 8.44
CA ALA A 109 5.69 -36.59 7.85
C ALA A 109 5.34 -37.52 6.68
N GLY A 110 6.33 -37.81 5.83
CA GLY A 110 6.16 -38.66 4.64
C GLY A 110 5.78 -37.86 3.39
N ALA A 111 5.10 -38.50 2.44
CA ALA A 111 4.81 -37.92 1.13
C ALA A 111 3.82 -36.74 1.25
N GLN A 112 4.28 -35.54 0.88
CA GLN A 112 3.48 -34.32 0.85
C GLN A 112 3.69 -33.57 -0.47
N THR A 113 2.64 -32.87 -0.93
CA THR A 113 2.65 -32.11 -2.19
C THR A 113 2.98 -30.65 -1.95
N PHE A 114 3.99 -30.16 -2.68
CA PHE A 114 4.42 -28.76 -2.70
C PHE A 114 4.10 -28.15 -4.05
N SER A 115 3.15 -27.21 -4.10
CA SER A 115 2.69 -26.58 -5.34
C SER A 115 3.16 -25.14 -5.45
N TRP A 116 3.61 -24.73 -6.62
CA TRP A 116 4.00 -23.37 -6.98
C TRP A 116 3.05 -22.78 -8.01
N THR A 117 2.87 -21.47 -7.95
CA THR A 117 2.15 -20.68 -8.94
C THR A 117 3.02 -19.53 -9.41
N PHE A 118 3.27 -19.46 -10.72
CA PHE A 118 4.14 -18.45 -11.33
C PHE A 118 3.31 -17.45 -12.12
N THR A 119 3.36 -16.17 -11.76
CA THR A 119 2.81 -15.11 -12.62
C THR A 119 3.73 -14.86 -13.82
N ALA A 120 5.05 -14.91 -13.59
CA ALA A 120 6.09 -14.96 -14.62
C ALA A 120 7.04 -16.15 -14.36
N ASN A 121 6.97 -17.17 -15.21
CA ASN A 121 7.77 -18.39 -15.16
C ASN A 121 9.04 -18.22 -16.01
N HIS A 122 10.22 -18.46 -15.42
CA HIS A 122 11.53 -18.26 -16.06
C HIS A 122 12.34 -19.55 -16.08
N VAL A 123 13.46 -19.54 -16.82
CA VAL A 123 14.36 -20.69 -16.88
C VAL A 123 14.74 -21.06 -15.45
N THR A 124 14.57 -22.33 -15.07
CA THR A 124 14.73 -22.76 -13.68
C THR A 124 15.94 -23.67 -13.54
N ARG A 125 16.76 -23.39 -12.52
CA ARG A 125 17.90 -24.22 -12.15
C ARG A 125 17.45 -25.38 -11.26
N ASN A 126 16.76 -25.07 -10.16
CA ASN A 126 16.26 -26.07 -9.21
C ASN A 126 15.14 -25.52 -8.33
N PHE A 127 14.46 -26.44 -7.65
CA PHE A 127 13.63 -26.17 -6.47
C PHE A 127 14.21 -26.93 -5.28
N ARG A 128 14.36 -26.27 -4.12
CA ARG A 128 14.93 -26.88 -2.90
C ARG A 128 14.05 -26.58 -1.70
N TYR A 129 13.82 -27.59 -0.87
CA TYR A 129 12.98 -27.50 0.32
C TYR A 129 13.78 -27.84 1.57
N TYR A 130 13.86 -26.88 2.49
CA TYR A 130 14.50 -27.01 3.79
C TYR A 130 13.43 -27.02 4.88
N ILE A 131 13.69 -27.69 5.99
CA ILE A 131 12.82 -27.72 7.17
C ILE A 131 13.60 -27.26 8.39
N THR A 132 12.93 -26.64 9.37
CA THR A 132 13.53 -26.31 10.66
C THR A 132 14.08 -27.55 11.38
N ARG A 133 15.13 -27.35 12.18
CA ARG A 133 15.66 -28.40 13.08
C ARG A 133 14.63 -28.76 14.14
N ALA A 134 14.74 -29.96 14.72
CA ALA A 134 13.81 -30.41 15.75
C ALA A 134 13.84 -29.53 17.02
N ASP A 135 14.99 -28.89 17.30
CA ASP A 135 15.29 -28.02 18.44
C ASP A 135 15.25 -26.51 18.12
N TRP A 136 14.72 -26.13 16.95
CA TRP A 136 14.66 -24.73 16.55
C TRP A 136 13.85 -23.86 17.54
N ASN A 137 14.27 -22.60 17.73
CA ASN A 137 13.56 -21.66 18.60
C ASN A 137 12.54 -20.84 17.78
N PRO A 138 11.21 -21.05 17.96
CA PRO A 138 10.18 -20.34 17.21
C PRO A 138 10.05 -18.85 17.56
N ASN A 139 10.79 -18.36 18.57
CA ASN A 139 10.82 -16.98 19.02
C ASN A 139 12.15 -16.26 18.70
N GLN A 140 12.98 -16.81 17.81
CA GLN A 140 14.16 -16.16 17.27
C GLN A 140 13.97 -15.86 15.77
N ARG A 141 14.55 -14.74 15.30
CA ARG A 141 14.57 -14.40 13.86
C ARG A 141 15.25 -15.51 13.07
N LEU A 142 14.73 -15.80 11.87
CA LEU A 142 15.16 -16.95 11.07
C LEU A 142 16.60 -16.81 10.58
N SER A 143 17.43 -17.76 10.99
CA SER A 143 18.83 -17.91 10.60
C SER A 143 19.05 -19.25 9.90
N ARG A 144 20.21 -19.41 9.24
CA ARG A 144 20.67 -20.72 8.73
C ARG A 144 20.74 -21.77 9.82
N SER A 145 21.06 -21.40 11.07
CA SER A 145 21.08 -22.31 12.21
C SER A 145 19.70 -22.82 12.64
N ALA A 146 18.60 -22.16 12.27
CA ALA A 146 17.24 -22.65 12.53
C ALA A 146 16.84 -23.82 11.60
N PHE A 147 17.49 -23.95 10.44
CA PHE A 147 17.19 -24.97 9.43
C PHE A 147 18.15 -26.16 9.49
N GLU A 148 17.69 -27.30 8.98
CA GLU A 148 18.59 -28.37 8.57
C GLU A 148 19.52 -27.85 7.46
N PRO A 149 20.83 -28.15 7.48
CA PRO A 149 21.79 -27.58 6.53
C PRO A 149 21.61 -28.13 5.10
N GLN A 150 20.96 -29.28 4.95
CA GLN A 150 20.67 -29.91 3.67
C GLN A 150 19.15 -29.85 3.38
N PRO A 151 18.74 -29.65 2.12
CA PRO A 151 17.34 -29.71 1.77
C PRO A 151 16.85 -31.16 1.89
N PHE A 152 15.65 -31.37 2.44
CA PHE A 152 15.03 -32.70 2.52
C PHE A 152 14.45 -33.15 1.17
N CYS A 153 14.32 -32.22 0.22
CA CYS A 153 13.81 -32.46 -1.12
C CYS A 153 14.43 -31.47 -2.11
N SER A 154 14.82 -31.96 -3.28
CA SER A 154 15.39 -31.16 -4.37
C SER A 154 14.87 -31.67 -5.71
N HIS A 155 14.47 -30.76 -6.59
CA HIS A 155 14.06 -31.05 -7.96
C HIS A 155 14.89 -30.22 -8.94
N ASP A 156 15.48 -30.89 -9.94
CA ASP A 156 16.16 -30.23 -11.04
C ASP A 156 15.15 -29.50 -11.94
N GLY A 157 15.42 -28.23 -12.27
CA GLY A 157 14.64 -27.46 -13.23
C GLY A 157 15.02 -27.75 -14.69
N GLY A 158 16.10 -28.50 -14.91
CA GLY A 158 16.59 -28.91 -16.22
C GLY A 158 17.03 -27.75 -17.11
N MET A 159 17.24 -26.57 -16.53
CA MET A 159 17.46 -25.30 -17.23
C MET A 159 16.36 -25.00 -18.28
N ARG A 160 15.09 -25.22 -17.89
CA ARG A 160 13.90 -24.95 -18.71
C ARG A 160 12.91 -24.06 -17.98
N GLN A 161 12.01 -23.40 -18.72
CA GLN A 161 10.88 -22.71 -18.12
C GLN A 161 9.86 -23.75 -17.60
N PRO A 162 9.40 -23.65 -16.34
CA PRO A 162 8.39 -24.54 -15.80
C PRO A 162 6.99 -24.14 -16.33
N PRO A 163 5.99 -25.04 -16.25
CA PRO A 163 4.59 -24.67 -16.41
C PRO A 163 4.16 -23.62 -15.38
N LYS A 164 3.11 -22.84 -15.68
CA LYS A 164 2.56 -21.78 -14.79
C LYS A 164 2.10 -22.29 -13.41
N GLN A 165 1.80 -23.59 -13.31
CA GLN A 165 1.55 -24.31 -12.07
C GLN A 165 2.42 -25.57 -12.08
N LEU A 166 3.13 -25.82 -10.98
CA LEU A 166 4.04 -26.96 -10.84
C LEU A 166 3.86 -27.57 -9.45
N SER A 167 3.78 -28.89 -9.36
CA SER A 167 3.69 -29.61 -8.08
C SER A 167 4.82 -30.62 -7.95
N HIS A 168 5.38 -30.69 -6.75
CA HIS A 168 6.44 -31.60 -6.34
C HIS A 168 5.94 -32.51 -5.22
N VAL A 169 6.31 -33.78 -5.22
CA VAL A 169 6.04 -34.69 -4.09
C VAL A 169 7.33 -34.93 -3.35
N CYS A 170 7.37 -34.52 -2.09
CA CYS A 170 8.55 -34.58 -1.24
C CYS A 170 8.31 -35.45 -0.01
N GLN A 171 9.34 -36.15 0.45
CA GLN A 171 9.30 -36.92 1.70
C GLN A 171 9.67 -36.01 2.87
N VAL A 172 8.65 -35.47 3.54
CA VAL A 172 8.82 -34.53 4.65
C VAL A 172 9.35 -35.27 5.89
N PRO A 173 10.47 -34.83 6.50
CA PRO A 173 11.02 -35.46 7.70
C PRO A 173 10.06 -35.46 8.89
N ALA A 174 10.21 -36.44 9.77
CA ALA A 174 9.47 -36.46 11.03
C ALA A 174 9.79 -35.23 11.90
N ARG A 175 8.73 -34.57 12.35
CA ARG A 175 8.73 -33.42 13.26
C ARG A 175 7.52 -33.47 14.19
N LYS A 176 7.49 -32.57 15.17
CA LYS A 176 6.34 -32.34 16.06
C LYS A 176 6.14 -30.83 16.22
N GLY A 177 4.89 -30.43 16.42
CA GLY A 177 4.52 -29.04 16.69
C GLY A 177 4.81 -28.09 15.52
N TYR A 178 4.98 -26.81 15.86
CA TYR A 178 5.24 -25.75 14.88
C TYR A 178 6.65 -25.88 14.26
N GLN A 179 6.71 -25.83 12.94
CA GLN A 179 7.92 -25.91 12.13
C GLN A 179 7.79 -24.93 10.95
N LEU A 180 8.89 -24.68 10.26
CA LEU A 180 8.91 -23.90 9.02
C LEU A 180 9.47 -24.75 7.88
N ILE A 181 8.85 -24.61 6.71
CA ILE A 181 9.41 -25.11 5.45
C ILE A 181 9.86 -23.90 4.64
N LEU A 182 11.15 -23.85 4.29
CA LEU A 182 11.71 -22.87 3.38
C LEU A 182 11.79 -23.50 1.99
N ALA A 183 10.91 -23.07 1.10
CA ALA A 183 10.90 -23.45 -0.31
C ALA A 183 11.63 -22.38 -1.13
N ILE A 184 12.65 -22.80 -1.87
CA ILE A 184 13.47 -21.94 -2.72
C ILE A 184 13.29 -22.37 -4.17
N TRP A 185 12.90 -21.43 -5.03
CA TRP A 185 12.97 -21.57 -6.48
C TRP A 185 14.20 -20.80 -6.97
N GLU A 186 15.18 -21.49 -7.53
CA GLU A 186 16.41 -20.88 -8.07
C GLU A 186 16.31 -20.71 -9.58
N VAL A 187 16.41 -19.45 -10.03
CA VAL A 187 16.34 -19.09 -11.44
C VAL A 187 17.65 -19.50 -12.14
N GLY A 188 17.54 -19.92 -13.40
CA GLY A 188 18.64 -20.44 -14.19
C GLY A 188 19.41 -19.34 -14.94
N ASP A 189 18.68 -18.37 -15.49
CA ASP A 189 19.17 -17.29 -16.35
C ASP A 189 19.42 -15.95 -15.61
N THR A 190 19.16 -15.89 -14.30
CA THR A 190 19.47 -14.74 -13.44
C THR A 190 20.25 -15.19 -12.18
N PRO A 191 20.90 -14.28 -11.44
CA PRO A 191 21.54 -14.60 -10.16
C PRO A 191 20.55 -14.60 -8.97
N MET A 192 19.25 -14.79 -9.23
CA MET A 192 18.16 -14.60 -8.26
C MET A 192 17.40 -15.90 -7.94
N SER A 193 16.80 -15.93 -6.74
CA SER A 193 15.98 -17.01 -6.22
C SER A 193 14.75 -16.44 -5.50
N PHE A 194 13.65 -17.19 -5.50
CA PHE A 194 12.42 -16.84 -4.79
C PHE A 194 12.34 -17.60 -3.47
N TYR A 195 12.25 -16.88 -2.37
CA TYR A 195 12.29 -17.43 -1.01
C TYR A 195 10.90 -17.42 -0.40
N ASN A 196 10.29 -18.61 -0.27
CA ASN A 196 8.95 -18.78 0.29
C ASN A 196 9.02 -19.60 1.58
N VAL A 197 8.73 -18.97 2.71
CA VAL A 197 8.55 -19.66 4.00
C VAL A 197 7.09 -20.06 4.17
N ALA A 198 6.83 -21.32 4.50
CA ALA A 198 5.51 -21.83 4.89
C ALA A 198 5.51 -22.23 6.37
N ASP A 199 4.58 -21.63 7.12
CA ASP A 199 4.34 -21.91 8.53
C ASP A 199 3.47 -23.15 8.69
N VAL A 200 4.00 -24.20 9.33
CA VAL A 200 3.33 -25.51 9.39
C VAL A 200 3.23 -26.08 10.81
N MET A 201 2.17 -26.83 11.09
CA MET A 201 1.93 -27.51 12.35
C MET A 201 1.91 -29.02 12.13
N PHE A 202 2.90 -29.72 12.67
CA PHE A 202 2.96 -31.17 12.71
C PHE A 202 2.20 -31.70 13.92
N GLU A 203 1.18 -32.51 13.65
CA GLU A 203 0.50 -33.25 14.72
C GLU A 203 1.44 -34.30 15.31
N GLY A 204 1.34 -34.50 16.63
CA GLY A 204 2.20 -35.45 17.34
C GLY A 204 1.96 -36.87 16.83
N SER A 205 3.04 -37.66 16.74
CA SER A 205 3.01 -39.09 16.43
C SER A 205 2.09 -39.86 17.40
N GLY A 206 0.80 -39.96 17.08
CA GLY A 206 -0.22 -40.39 18.04
C GLY A 206 -1.68 -40.17 17.64
N GLY A 207 -2.07 -40.51 16.40
CA GLY A 207 -3.47 -40.86 16.08
C GLY A 207 -4.31 -39.85 15.30
N GLY A 208 -4.54 -40.15 14.02
CA GLY A 208 -5.69 -39.70 13.22
C GLY A 208 -5.69 -38.25 12.75
N ASN A 209 -6.69 -37.92 11.91
CA ASN A 209 -7.19 -36.55 11.72
C ASN A 209 -7.37 -35.87 13.09
N PRO A 210 -7.24 -34.53 13.21
CA PRO A 210 -7.47 -33.82 14.46
C PRO A 210 -8.85 -34.17 14.98
N THR A 211 -8.90 -35.10 15.93
CA THR A 211 -10.16 -35.45 16.55
C THR A 211 -10.54 -34.21 17.36
N PRO A 212 -11.74 -33.63 17.13
CA PRO A 212 -12.27 -32.60 18.01
C PRO A 212 -12.11 -33.10 19.45
N ALA A 213 -11.65 -32.25 20.37
CA ALA A 213 -11.73 -32.62 21.79
C ALA A 213 -13.21 -32.95 22.03
N PRO A 214 -13.59 -34.17 22.46
CA PRO A 214 -14.85 -34.78 22.08
C PRO A 214 -16.03 -33.83 22.28
N GLY A 215 -16.55 -33.30 21.16
CA GLY A 215 -17.60 -32.30 21.14
C GLY A 215 -17.20 -30.82 20.92
N TRP A 216 -15.97 -30.43 20.56
CA TRP A 216 -15.60 -29.00 20.29
C TRP A 216 -14.93 -28.78 18.92
N GLU A 217 -15.57 -28.00 18.04
CA GLU A 217 -15.12 -27.70 16.67
C GLU A 217 -14.81 -26.20 16.46
N PRO A 218 -13.74 -25.83 15.72
CA PRO A 218 -13.44 -24.43 15.43
C PRO A 218 -14.51 -23.81 14.50
N ARG A 219 -15.16 -22.74 14.97
CA ARG A 219 -16.21 -22.00 14.26
C ARG A 219 -15.90 -20.51 14.04
N GLY A 220 -14.86 -19.97 14.65
CA GLY A 220 -14.48 -18.58 14.49
C GLY A 220 -13.05 -18.30 14.91
N VAL A 221 -12.59 -17.07 14.70
CA VAL A 221 -11.25 -16.63 15.11
C VAL A 221 -11.33 -15.17 15.57
N LEU A 222 -10.75 -14.89 16.73
CA LEU A 222 -10.50 -13.54 17.23
C LEU A 222 -9.14 -13.10 16.68
N HIS A 223 -9.14 -12.47 15.50
CA HIS A 223 -7.93 -12.02 14.81
C HIS A 223 -7.45 -10.66 15.39
N PRO A 224 -6.15 -10.51 15.74
CA PRO A 224 -5.56 -9.24 16.18
C PRO A 224 -5.34 -8.27 15.00
N SER A 225 -6.41 -7.94 14.28
CA SER A 225 -6.36 -7.20 13.01
C SER A 225 -6.05 -5.71 13.18
N THR A 226 -6.57 -5.09 14.24
CA THR A 226 -6.48 -3.65 14.50
C THR A 226 -6.47 -3.34 15.99
N ASP A 227 -5.93 -2.17 16.34
CA ASP A 227 -6.13 -1.58 17.66
C ASP A 227 -7.51 -0.90 17.73
N LEU A 228 -8.01 -0.77 18.96
CA LEU A 228 -9.30 -0.20 19.33
C LEU A 228 -9.10 0.98 20.29
N ALA A 229 -9.95 1.99 20.16
CA ALA A 229 -9.98 3.16 21.01
C ALA A 229 -10.85 2.94 22.26
N VAL A 230 -10.64 3.75 23.30
CA VAL A 230 -11.55 3.77 24.45
C VAL A 230 -12.95 4.19 23.98
N GLY A 231 -13.96 3.42 24.38
CA GLY A 231 -15.35 3.56 23.94
C GLY A 231 -15.76 2.63 22.79
N ASP A 232 -14.81 2.05 22.04
CA ASP A 232 -15.11 1.02 21.03
C ASP A 232 -15.77 -0.20 21.69
N GLN A 233 -16.62 -0.89 20.96
CA GLN A 233 -17.26 -2.13 21.40
C GLN A 233 -16.97 -3.29 20.44
N LEU A 234 -16.63 -4.43 21.02
CA LEU A 234 -16.53 -5.71 20.36
C LEU A 234 -17.78 -6.52 20.63
N MET A 235 -18.30 -7.20 19.62
CA MET A 235 -19.40 -8.16 19.77
C MET A 235 -19.11 -9.44 19.00
N THR A 236 -19.43 -10.60 19.58
CA THR A 236 -19.56 -11.82 18.77
C THR A 236 -20.86 -11.80 17.99
N ARG A 237 -20.84 -12.36 16.78
CA ARG A 237 -22.01 -12.68 15.98
C ARG A 237 -22.00 -14.19 15.75
N VAL A 238 -22.91 -14.89 16.43
CA VAL A 238 -22.98 -16.36 16.43
C VAL A 238 -24.07 -16.79 15.45
N PHE A 239 -23.79 -17.77 14.61
CA PHE A 239 -24.73 -18.23 13.59
C PHE A 239 -24.92 -19.74 13.60
N ASP A 240 -26.14 -20.17 13.33
CA ASP A 240 -26.50 -21.55 12.96
C ASP A 240 -27.20 -21.56 11.60
N ALA A 241 -27.66 -22.74 11.17
CA ALA A 241 -28.39 -22.96 9.91
C ALA A 241 -29.68 -22.10 9.73
N ARG A 242 -30.18 -21.45 10.79
CA ARG A 242 -31.36 -20.55 10.76
C ARG A 242 -31.00 -19.06 10.79
N GLY A 243 -29.72 -18.72 10.98
CA GLY A 243 -29.23 -17.34 10.98
C GLY A 243 -28.56 -16.92 12.29
N GLU A 244 -28.66 -15.64 12.63
CA GLU A 244 -27.92 -15.04 13.75
C GLU A 244 -28.59 -15.29 15.11
N ARG A 245 -27.88 -15.98 16.00
CA ARG A 245 -28.27 -16.36 17.36
C ARG A 245 -27.84 -15.27 18.35
N ARG A 246 -28.57 -14.15 18.33
CA ARG A 246 -28.27 -12.93 19.11
C ARG A 246 -28.22 -13.14 20.63
N GLU A 247 -28.88 -14.16 21.15
CA GLU A 247 -28.83 -14.55 22.56
C GLU A 247 -27.50 -15.17 23.00
N LEU A 248 -26.66 -15.61 22.03
CA LEU A 248 -25.32 -16.14 22.26
C LEU A 248 -24.23 -15.06 22.08
N GLN A 249 -24.63 -13.79 21.89
CA GLN A 249 -23.72 -12.67 21.73
C GLN A 249 -23.00 -12.34 23.04
N THR A 250 -21.68 -12.25 22.97
CA THR A 250 -20.79 -11.71 24.00
C THR A 250 -20.37 -10.30 23.57
N ARG A 251 -20.40 -9.32 24.50
CA ARG A 251 -19.99 -7.93 24.22
C ARG A 251 -18.86 -7.47 25.13
N LEU A 252 -17.88 -6.76 24.59
CA LEU A 252 -16.77 -6.17 25.35
C LEU A 252 -16.58 -4.70 24.94
N SER A 253 -16.79 -3.77 25.87
CA SER A 253 -16.46 -2.36 25.69
C SER A 253 -15.00 -2.10 26.10
N ILE A 254 -14.27 -1.34 25.29
CA ILE A 254 -12.88 -0.95 25.59
C ILE A 254 -12.89 0.22 26.58
N ALA A 255 -12.64 -0.06 27.86
CA ALA A 255 -12.63 0.95 28.91
C ALA A 255 -11.27 1.66 29.09
N ARG A 256 -10.17 1.02 28.68
CA ARG A 256 -8.80 1.56 28.81
C ARG A 256 -8.03 1.35 27.51
N ALA A 257 -7.11 2.26 27.19
CA ALA A 257 -6.32 2.18 25.95
C ALA A 257 -5.49 0.88 25.85
N ALA A 258 -4.99 0.36 26.98
CA ALA A 258 -4.26 -0.92 27.03
C ALA A 258 -5.14 -2.13 26.66
N ASP A 259 -6.44 -2.09 26.98
CA ASP A 259 -7.39 -3.16 26.66
C ASP A 259 -7.69 -3.20 25.16
N GLY A 260 -7.62 -2.05 24.49
CA GLY A 260 -7.87 -1.90 23.05
C GLY A 260 -6.70 -2.27 22.15
N GLN A 261 -5.50 -2.51 22.69
CA GLN A 261 -4.37 -2.99 21.90
C GLN A 261 -4.71 -4.31 21.20
N ARG A 262 -4.28 -4.49 19.94
CA ARG A 262 -4.63 -5.66 19.11
C ARG A 262 -4.24 -7.01 19.71
N GLU A 263 -3.18 -7.05 20.52
CA GLU A 263 -2.74 -8.27 21.23
C GLU A 263 -3.48 -8.48 22.56
N SER A 264 -4.19 -7.45 23.07
CA SER A 264 -4.92 -7.47 24.33
C SER A 264 -6.41 -7.79 24.15
N TRP A 265 -7.10 -7.11 23.24
CA TRP A 265 -8.56 -7.24 23.12
C TRP A 265 -9.04 -8.66 22.77
N PRO A 266 -8.35 -9.48 21.94
CA PRO A 266 -8.82 -10.83 21.62
C PRO A 266 -8.75 -11.76 22.84
N TYR A 267 -7.74 -11.58 23.71
CA TYR A 267 -7.63 -12.28 24.98
C TYR A 267 -8.80 -11.94 25.91
N LEU A 268 -9.10 -10.65 26.07
CA LEU A 268 -10.18 -10.17 26.92
C LEU A 268 -11.56 -10.66 26.40
N LEU A 269 -11.76 -10.65 25.08
CA LEU A 269 -12.98 -11.18 24.47
C LEU A 269 -13.06 -12.71 24.61
N ALA A 270 -11.95 -13.44 24.48
CA ALA A 270 -11.90 -14.88 24.69
C ALA A 270 -12.22 -15.27 26.15
N GLN A 271 -11.65 -14.56 27.13
CA GLN A 271 -12.01 -14.71 28.54
C GLN A 271 -13.50 -14.50 28.77
N ARG A 272 -14.09 -13.48 28.12
CA ARG A 272 -15.50 -13.15 28.29
C ARG A 272 -16.43 -14.17 27.64
N ILE A 273 -16.10 -14.68 26.45
CA ILE A 273 -16.81 -15.81 25.82
C ILE A 273 -16.81 -17.02 26.75
N ASN A 274 -15.66 -17.35 27.35
CA ASN A 274 -15.55 -18.48 28.28
C ASN A 274 -16.34 -18.27 29.57
N ALA A 275 -16.52 -17.04 30.04
CA ALA A 275 -17.32 -16.73 31.22
C ALA A 275 -18.84 -16.81 30.91
N GLU A 276 -19.28 -16.22 29.79
CA GLU A 276 -20.71 -16.07 29.47
C GLU A 276 -21.31 -17.28 28.73
N GLN A 277 -20.52 -17.95 27.88
CA GLN A 277 -21.01 -18.93 26.91
C GLN A 277 -20.40 -20.34 27.07
N SER A 278 -19.74 -20.63 28.20
CA SER A 278 -18.99 -21.87 28.51
C SER A 278 -19.62 -23.22 28.11
N ARG A 279 -20.96 -23.30 28.02
CA ARG A 279 -21.70 -24.50 27.59
C ARG A 279 -21.74 -24.71 26.08
N LEU A 280 -21.61 -23.67 25.28
CA LEU A 280 -21.79 -23.72 23.82
C LEU A 280 -20.58 -23.20 23.05
N LEU A 281 -19.81 -22.27 23.63
CA LEU A 281 -18.61 -21.68 23.06
C LEU A 281 -17.42 -21.76 24.03
N GLN A 282 -16.24 -21.99 23.48
CA GLN A 282 -14.95 -21.78 24.13
C GLN A 282 -14.02 -21.01 23.21
N ALA A 283 -13.26 -20.08 23.75
CA ALA A 283 -12.30 -19.27 23.00
C ALA A 283 -10.90 -19.39 23.62
N GLY A 284 -9.89 -19.56 22.76
CA GLY A 284 -8.52 -19.75 23.21
C GLY A 284 -7.56 -20.29 22.15
N VAL A 285 -6.35 -20.62 22.58
CA VAL A 285 -5.44 -21.51 21.87
C VAL A 285 -5.65 -22.92 22.43
N ARG A 286 -5.77 -23.92 21.56
CA ARG A 286 -5.84 -25.35 21.94
C ARG A 286 -4.42 -25.85 22.20
N ALA A 287 -4.13 -26.25 23.44
CA ALA A 287 -2.88 -26.87 23.83
C ALA A 287 -2.83 -28.36 23.39
N ALA A 288 -1.64 -28.98 23.48
CA ALA A 288 -1.41 -30.36 23.03
C ALA A 288 -2.18 -31.42 23.86
N ASP A 289 -2.60 -31.08 25.07
CA ASP A 289 -3.52 -31.86 25.92
C ASP A 289 -5.00 -31.71 25.51
N GLY A 290 -5.28 -30.91 24.47
CA GLY A 290 -6.62 -30.59 24.00
C GLY A 290 -7.31 -29.45 24.74
N ARG A 291 -6.72 -28.89 25.81
CA ARG A 291 -7.31 -27.82 26.61
C ARG A 291 -7.31 -26.51 25.83
N ILE A 292 -8.46 -25.83 25.79
CA ILE A 292 -8.60 -24.50 25.19
C ILE A 292 -8.44 -23.45 26.29
N ALA A 293 -7.56 -22.46 26.09
CA ALA A 293 -7.33 -21.38 27.04
C ALA A 293 -7.09 -20.04 26.33
N PRO A 294 -7.67 -18.92 26.81
CA PRO A 294 -7.35 -17.59 26.30
C PRO A 294 -5.85 -17.30 26.39
N ALA A 295 -5.29 -16.75 25.32
CA ALA A 295 -3.92 -16.23 25.27
C ALA A 295 -3.90 -14.81 24.66
N PRO A 296 -2.89 -13.97 24.96
CA PRO A 296 -2.65 -12.75 24.18
C PRO A 296 -2.50 -13.03 22.68
N GLY A 297 -2.96 -12.10 21.85
CA GLY A 297 -2.96 -12.24 20.39
C GLY A 297 -4.09 -13.13 19.84
N ARG A 298 -3.83 -13.86 18.74
CA ARG A 298 -4.87 -14.65 18.04
C ARG A 298 -5.44 -15.77 18.91
N ASN A 299 -6.77 -15.80 19.04
CA ASN A 299 -7.52 -16.91 19.67
C ASN A 299 -8.48 -17.53 18.65
N GLU A 300 -8.70 -18.85 18.72
CA GLU A 300 -9.79 -19.51 18.01
C GLU A 300 -11.05 -19.56 18.87
N VAL A 301 -12.21 -19.51 18.23
CA VAL A 301 -13.52 -19.73 18.86
C VAL A 301 -14.02 -21.10 18.42
N PHE A 302 -14.15 -21.99 19.38
CA PHE A 302 -14.71 -23.32 19.25
C PHE A 302 -16.17 -23.30 19.69
N ALA A 303 -17.02 -24.02 18.98
CA ALA A 303 -18.40 -24.29 19.39
C ALA A 303 -18.59 -25.77 19.69
N GLN A 304 -19.58 -26.11 20.51
CA GLN A 304 -19.90 -27.52 20.69
C GLN A 304 -20.38 -28.14 19.39
N ALA A 305 -19.87 -29.31 18.99
CA ALA A 305 -20.24 -29.99 17.75
C ALA A 305 -21.76 -30.24 17.65
N ALA A 306 -22.38 -30.59 18.78
CA ALA A 306 -23.83 -30.80 18.89
C ALA A 306 -24.67 -29.52 19.01
N SER A 307 -24.06 -28.32 19.07
CA SER A 307 -24.78 -27.05 19.24
C SER A 307 -25.51 -26.56 17.98
N GLY A 308 -25.14 -27.07 16.80
CA GLY A 308 -25.59 -26.56 15.51
C GLY A 308 -24.99 -25.20 15.11
N ILE A 309 -24.10 -24.62 15.91
CA ILE A 309 -23.40 -23.37 15.56
C ILE A 309 -22.44 -23.65 14.40
N GLU A 310 -22.56 -22.87 13.33
CA GLU A 310 -21.81 -23.01 12.07
C GLU A 310 -20.67 -22.01 11.93
N ARG A 311 -20.82 -20.79 12.48
CA ARG A 311 -19.74 -19.79 12.55
C ARG A 311 -19.90 -18.80 13.70
N VAL A 312 -18.78 -18.24 14.14
CA VAL A 312 -18.71 -17.07 15.02
C VAL A 312 -17.82 -16.00 14.39
N GLU A 313 -18.40 -14.82 14.18
CA GLU A 313 -17.70 -13.63 13.68
C GLU A 313 -17.50 -12.60 14.79
N VAL A 314 -16.61 -11.63 14.56
CA VAL A 314 -16.40 -10.48 15.44
C VAL A 314 -16.84 -9.22 14.71
N GLN A 315 -17.77 -8.48 15.31
CA GLN A 315 -18.12 -7.12 14.92
C GLN A 315 -17.40 -6.13 15.83
N ILE A 316 -16.86 -5.06 15.22
CA ILE A 316 -16.31 -3.89 15.92
C ILE A 316 -17.25 -2.72 15.66
N GLU A 317 -17.85 -2.18 16.70
CA GLU A 317 -18.57 -0.91 16.67
C GLU A 317 -17.63 0.18 17.21
N LYS A 318 -17.24 1.12 16.34
CA LYS A 318 -16.38 2.24 16.74
C LYS A 318 -17.15 3.24 17.60
N ALA A 319 -16.49 3.77 18.61
CA ALA A 319 -17.01 4.91 19.36
C ALA A 319 -17.36 6.06 18.40
N PRO A 320 -18.41 6.86 18.68
CA PRO A 320 -18.62 8.11 17.98
C PRO A 320 -17.34 8.96 18.03
N ALA A 321 -16.85 9.37 16.87
CA ALA A 321 -15.65 10.20 16.80
C ALA A 321 -15.88 11.51 17.56
N ALA A 322 -14.84 12.00 18.23
CA ALA A 322 -14.83 13.36 18.75
C ALA A 322 -15.16 14.35 17.62
N ALA A 323 -15.88 15.43 17.95
CA ALA A 323 -16.28 16.43 16.96
C ALA A 323 -15.05 16.95 16.20
N ALA A 324 -15.05 16.72 14.88
CA ALA A 324 -13.95 17.05 14.00
C ALA A 324 -14.47 17.86 12.81
N ASP A 325 -13.72 18.88 12.41
CA ASP A 325 -14.08 19.73 11.28
C ASP A 325 -12.84 20.34 10.61
N LEU A 326 -13.02 20.80 9.36
CA LEU A 326 -12.03 21.53 8.57
C LEU A 326 -12.55 22.94 8.30
N LEU A 327 -11.96 23.95 8.93
CA LEU A 327 -12.34 25.35 8.76
C LEU A 327 -11.41 25.99 7.71
N VAL A 328 -11.99 26.54 6.66
CA VAL A 328 -11.27 27.18 5.54
C VAL A 328 -11.51 28.68 5.58
N ASN A 329 -10.44 29.47 5.45
CA ASN A 329 -10.49 30.92 5.39
C ASN A 329 -9.62 31.44 4.22
N GLY A 330 -10.02 32.55 3.60
CA GLY A 330 -9.24 33.23 2.56
C GLY A 330 -9.11 32.48 1.23
N LEU A 331 -9.83 31.37 1.01
CA LEU A 331 -9.86 30.69 -0.27
C LEU A 331 -10.52 31.58 -1.33
N ASN A 332 -9.74 31.98 -2.35
CA ASN A 332 -10.28 32.69 -3.51
C ASN A 332 -11.06 31.70 -4.40
N PRO A 333 -12.38 31.89 -4.63
CA PRO A 333 -13.17 31.01 -5.49
C PRO A 333 -12.88 31.20 -6.98
N SER A 334 -12.24 32.31 -7.38
CA SER A 334 -11.92 32.63 -8.77
C SER A 334 -10.44 32.99 -8.94
N PRO A 335 -9.51 32.04 -8.69
CA PRO A 335 -8.08 32.31 -8.79
C PRO A 335 -7.66 32.50 -10.25
N SER A 336 -6.61 33.29 -10.49
CA SER A 336 -6.05 33.54 -11.82
C SER A 336 -4.71 32.83 -12.00
N ILE A 337 -4.55 32.17 -13.15
CA ILE A 337 -3.25 31.69 -13.62
C ILE A 337 -2.36 32.90 -13.90
N VAL A 338 -1.10 32.89 -13.50
CA VAL A 338 -0.12 33.95 -13.80
C VAL A 338 1.13 33.29 -14.36
N ASN A 339 1.60 33.75 -15.53
CA ASN A 339 2.78 33.18 -16.22
C ASN A 339 2.69 31.65 -16.43
N GLY A 340 1.48 31.13 -16.68
CA GLY A 340 1.23 29.68 -16.84
C GLY A 340 1.25 28.87 -15.53
N GLN A 341 1.40 29.52 -14.38
CA GLN A 341 1.44 28.90 -13.06
C GLN A 341 0.25 29.34 -12.20
N LEU A 342 -0.13 28.50 -11.23
CA LEU A 342 -1.09 28.84 -10.20
C LEU A 342 -0.78 28.03 -8.94
N SER A 343 -0.82 28.69 -7.79
CA SER A 343 -0.84 28.05 -6.47
C SER A 343 -2.00 28.63 -5.67
N LEU A 344 -2.85 27.76 -5.11
CA LEU A 344 -3.88 28.21 -4.18
C LEU A 344 -3.22 28.53 -2.84
N SER A 345 -3.63 29.64 -2.23
CA SER A 345 -3.27 30.02 -0.87
C SER A 345 -4.55 30.18 -0.07
N PHE A 346 -4.67 29.46 1.04
CA PHE A 346 -5.82 29.54 1.95
C PHE A 346 -5.41 29.15 3.37
N GLY A 347 -6.06 29.74 4.38
CA GLY A 347 -5.96 29.28 5.75
C GLY A 347 -6.79 28.01 5.97
N LEU A 348 -6.20 27.01 6.62
CA LEU A 348 -6.87 25.77 6.99
C LEU A 348 -6.65 25.50 8.48
N THR A 349 -7.73 25.32 9.24
CA THR A 349 -7.70 24.94 10.65
C THR A 349 -8.42 23.61 10.85
N ALA A 350 -7.78 22.69 11.55
CA ALA A 350 -8.38 21.44 12.01
C ALA A 350 -9.02 21.62 13.39
N VAL A 351 -10.25 21.14 13.52
CA VAL A 351 -10.84 20.79 14.83
C VAL A 351 -10.65 19.27 14.99
N GLY A 352 -10.02 18.84 16.07
CA GLY A 352 -9.54 17.48 16.26
C GLY A 352 -8.12 17.23 15.71
N GLU A 353 -7.65 15.99 15.84
CA GLU A 353 -6.39 15.52 15.25
C GLU A 353 -6.67 14.81 13.92
N LEU A 354 -6.25 15.44 12.82
CA LEU A 354 -6.58 15.07 11.45
C LEU A 354 -5.33 14.86 10.60
N ASP A 355 -5.25 13.74 9.91
CA ASP A 355 -4.41 13.61 8.71
C ASP A 355 -5.23 14.06 7.49
N ILE A 356 -4.78 15.13 6.85
CA ILE A 356 -5.55 15.87 5.84
C ILE A 356 -4.86 15.76 4.49
N THR A 357 -5.65 15.51 3.45
CA THR A 357 -5.26 15.68 2.06
C THR A 357 -6.13 16.77 1.43
N ALA A 358 -5.49 17.79 0.86
CA ALA A 358 -6.13 18.81 0.05
C ALA A 358 -5.79 18.55 -1.42
N THR A 359 -6.80 18.33 -2.25
CA THR A 359 -6.64 17.95 -3.66
C THR A 359 -7.47 18.86 -4.56
N VAL A 360 -6.87 19.39 -5.62
CA VAL A 360 -7.59 20.14 -6.66
C VAL A 360 -7.84 19.22 -7.86
N LEU A 361 -9.10 19.13 -8.27
CA LEU A 361 -9.58 18.35 -9.42
C LEU A 361 -10.05 19.30 -10.53
N ASP A 362 -9.87 18.94 -11.80
CA ASP A 362 -10.60 19.57 -12.89
C ASP A 362 -12.03 19.03 -13.02
N HIS A 363 -12.85 19.67 -13.87
CA HIS A 363 -14.20 19.23 -14.21
C HIS A 363 -14.28 17.77 -14.72
N GLY A 364 -13.18 17.21 -15.23
CA GLY A 364 -13.07 15.80 -15.63
C GLY A 364 -12.61 14.86 -14.51
N GLY A 365 -12.53 15.34 -13.26
CA GLY A 365 -12.08 14.57 -12.11
C GLY A 365 -10.56 14.32 -12.05
N ARG A 366 -9.75 14.99 -12.89
CA ARG A 366 -8.28 14.78 -12.87
C ARG A 366 -7.62 15.69 -11.84
N THR A 367 -6.77 15.10 -11.01
CA THR A 367 -5.91 15.83 -10.07
C THR A 367 -5.00 16.81 -10.80
N LYS A 368 -5.09 18.09 -10.44
CA LYS A 368 -4.15 19.16 -10.84
C LYS A 368 -3.12 19.44 -9.76
N GLY A 369 -3.45 19.22 -8.49
CA GLY A 369 -2.50 19.42 -7.40
C GLY A 369 -2.98 18.72 -6.13
N THR A 370 -2.05 18.33 -5.27
CA THR A 370 -2.37 17.74 -3.98
C THR A 370 -1.31 18.09 -2.95
N VAL A 371 -1.72 18.27 -1.70
CA VAL A 371 -0.83 18.42 -0.55
C VAL A 371 -1.43 17.66 0.64
N SER A 372 -0.56 17.02 1.42
CA SER A 372 -0.95 16.30 2.64
C SER A 372 -0.26 16.92 3.85
N LEU A 373 -0.98 16.99 4.97
CA LEU A 373 -0.54 17.59 6.22
C LEU A 373 -1.25 16.93 7.40
N SER A 374 -0.61 16.90 8.57
CA SER A 374 -1.26 16.55 9.83
C SER A 374 -1.47 17.81 10.66
N LEU A 375 -2.68 18.03 11.17
CA LEU A 375 -3.00 19.13 12.09
C LEU A 375 -3.69 18.58 13.35
N ALA A 376 -3.51 19.26 14.48
CA ALA A 376 -3.98 18.82 15.79
C ALA A 376 -4.51 20.04 16.57
N ASN A 377 -5.82 20.29 16.46
CA ASN A 377 -6.49 21.48 17.01
C ASN A 377 -5.76 22.79 16.65
N SER A 378 -5.24 22.86 15.42
CA SER A 378 -4.34 23.91 14.95
C SER A 378 -4.63 24.28 13.49
N GLY A 379 -4.12 25.43 13.05
CA GLY A 379 -4.29 25.88 11.67
C GLY A 379 -3.06 26.55 11.11
N GLN A 380 -2.94 26.53 9.78
CA GLN A 380 -1.84 27.13 9.03
C GLN A 380 -2.31 27.56 7.63
N THR A 381 -1.50 28.41 6.97
CA THR A 381 -1.67 28.70 5.54
C THR A 381 -1.20 27.50 4.71
N VAL A 382 -2.08 26.99 3.86
CA VAL A 382 -1.77 25.95 2.89
C VAL A 382 -1.44 26.60 1.55
N LEU A 383 -0.31 26.19 0.96
CA LEU A 383 0.08 26.51 -0.42
C LEU A 383 -0.05 25.25 -1.26
N LEU A 384 -0.89 25.28 -2.28
CA LEU A 384 -1.21 24.13 -3.14
C LEU A 384 -0.93 24.50 -4.62
N PRO A 385 0.27 24.20 -5.14
CA PRO A 385 0.61 24.44 -6.54
C PRO A 385 -0.15 23.47 -7.48
N LEU A 386 -0.65 24.01 -8.60
CA LEU A 386 -1.31 23.23 -9.65
C LEU A 386 -0.32 22.92 -10.79
N GLN A 387 -0.32 21.67 -11.21
CA GLN A 387 0.32 21.19 -12.43
C GLN A 387 -0.57 21.50 -13.63
N GLN A 388 0.01 22.14 -14.66
CA GLN A 388 -0.67 22.50 -15.91
C GLN A 388 -2.07 23.14 -15.67
N PRO A 389 -2.14 24.25 -14.90
CA PRO A 389 -3.42 24.85 -14.57
C PRO A 389 -4.12 25.34 -15.84
N GLN A 390 -5.43 25.14 -15.89
CA GLN A 390 -6.27 25.50 -17.04
C GLN A 390 -7.45 26.36 -16.56
N ALA A 391 -7.92 27.25 -17.43
CA ALA A 391 -9.11 28.03 -17.12
C ALA A 391 -10.37 27.13 -17.15
N GLY A 392 -11.32 27.39 -16.26
CA GLY A 392 -12.58 26.64 -16.15
C GLY A 392 -12.86 26.11 -14.75
N HIS A 393 -13.94 25.32 -14.65
CA HIS A 393 -14.42 24.73 -13.40
C HIS A 393 -13.45 23.68 -12.86
N HIS A 394 -13.12 23.82 -11.58
CA HIS A 394 -12.30 22.94 -10.77
C HIS A 394 -12.95 22.81 -9.38
N GLN A 395 -12.50 21.83 -8.59
CA GLN A 395 -12.93 21.67 -7.20
C GLN A 395 -11.72 21.47 -6.29
N LEU A 396 -11.69 22.16 -5.15
CA LEU A 396 -10.82 21.82 -4.03
C LEU A 396 -11.59 20.86 -3.11
N VAL A 397 -11.11 19.62 -3.03
CA VAL A 397 -11.59 18.61 -2.07
C VAL A 397 -10.61 18.55 -0.91
N LEU A 398 -11.09 18.83 0.29
CA LEU A 398 -10.37 18.62 1.54
C LEU A 398 -10.89 17.35 2.20
N ARG A 399 -10.00 16.39 2.46
CA ARG A 399 -10.31 15.10 3.09
C ARG A 399 -9.46 14.94 4.35
N GLY A 400 -10.08 15.03 5.52
CA GLY A 400 -9.44 14.80 6.83
C GLY A 400 -9.84 13.45 7.42
N VAL A 401 -8.86 12.69 7.92
CA VAL A 401 -9.06 11.44 8.66
C VAL A 401 -8.71 11.66 10.12
N VAL A 402 -9.67 11.43 11.01
CA VAL A 402 -9.48 11.56 12.46
C VAL A 402 -8.56 10.45 12.96
N LYS A 403 -7.47 10.82 13.63
CA LYS A 403 -6.52 9.86 14.22
C LYS A 403 -7.21 8.97 15.26
N GLY A 404 -6.79 7.71 15.33
CA GLY A 404 -7.35 6.69 16.23
C GLY A 404 -8.72 6.12 15.80
N SER A 405 -9.69 6.96 15.44
CA SER A 405 -11.03 6.49 15.03
C SER A 405 -11.12 6.12 13.54
N GLY A 406 -10.36 6.80 12.67
CA GLY A 406 -10.46 6.67 11.22
C GLY A 406 -11.68 7.39 10.61
N ALA A 407 -12.44 8.15 11.41
CA ALA A 407 -13.61 8.88 10.92
C ALA A 407 -13.23 9.95 9.88
N LEU A 408 -14.13 10.18 8.92
CA LEU A 408 -13.88 11.04 7.77
C LEU A 408 -14.59 12.39 7.91
N VAL A 409 -13.84 13.47 7.74
CA VAL A 409 -14.37 14.81 7.46
C VAL A 409 -14.03 15.15 6.02
N GLN A 410 -15.02 15.59 5.23
CA GLN A 410 -14.79 16.05 3.87
C GLN A 410 -15.52 17.35 3.57
N LYS A 411 -14.84 18.30 2.93
CA LYS A 411 -15.43 19.52 2.38
C LYS A 411 -14.97 19.73 0.94
N THR A 412 -15.89 20.18 0.10
CA THR A 412 -15.62 20.50 -1.31
C THR A 412 -15.94 21.97 -1.56
N PHE A 413 -15.08 22.65 -2.31
CA PHE A 413 -15.24 24.05 -2.70
C PHE A 413 -15.07 24.16 -4.22
N ASP A 414 -16.07 24.71 -4.91
CA ASP A 414 -15.98 24.99 -6.33
C ASP A 414 -15.03 26.16 -6.61
N LEU A 415 -14.23 26.03 -7.66
CA LEU A 415 -13.24 27.00 -8.10
C LEU A 415 -13.43 27.30 -9.59
N MET A 416 -13.59 28.57 -9.94
CA MET A 416 -13.63 29.04 -11.32
C MET A 416 -12.28 29.65 -11.70
N ILE A 417 -11.34 28.79 -12.09
CA ILE A 417 -9.98 29.22 -12.45
C ILE A 417 -10.06 30.09 -13.71
N SER A 418 -9.51 31.30 -13.64
CA SER A 418 -9.42 32.23 -14.75
C SER A 418 -8.04 32.20 -15.40
N GLY A 419 -7.97 32.40 -16.72
CA GLY A 419 -6.71 32.50 -17.45
C GLY A 419 -6.12 33.90 -17.35
N GLY A 420 -5.00 34.07 -16.64
CA GLY A 420 -4.29 35.34 -16.57
C GLY A 420 -3.08 35.42 -17.51
N SER A 421 -3.23 36.33 -18.48
CA SER A 421 -2.19 37.04 -19.22
C SER A 421 -0.99 36.26 -19.80
N SER A 422 -0.97 36.14 -21.13
CA SER A 422 0.11 36.85 -21.83
C SER A 422 -0.10 38.36 -21.65
N THR A 423 0.96 39.09 -21.32
CA THR A 423 0.93 40.57 -21.27
C THR A 423 0.94 41.19 -22.66
N THR A 424 1.32 40.42 -23.68
CA THR A 424 1.15 40.75 -25.09
C THR A 424 -0.24 40.32 -25.56
N PRO A 425 -1.05 41.21 -26.17
CA PRO A 425 -2.16 40.78 -27.02
C PRO A 425 -1.62 39.85 -28.11
N PRO A 426 -2.32 38.78 -28.50
CA PRO A 426 -1.99 38.08 -29.75
C PRO A 426 -2.05 39.09 -30.90
N ALA A 427 -1.28 38.91 -31.98
CA ALA A 427 -1.20 39.85 -33.11
C ALA A 427 -2.57 40.13 -33.80
N THR A 428 -3.61 39.37 -33.45
CA THR A 428 -5.00 39.53 -33.86
C THR A 428 -5.83 40.47 -32.98
N ALA A 429 -5.34 40.93 -31.82
CA ALA A 429 -6.05 41.83 -30.91
C ALA A 429 -5.28 43.16 -30.70
N GLN A 430 -6.01 44.27 -30.70
CA GLN A 430 -5.47 45.63 -30.52
C GLN A 430 -5.44 46.06 -29.05
N TYR A 431 -6.42 45.60 -28.26
CA TYR A 431 -6.54 45.92 -26.83
C TYR A 431 -6.87 44.66 -26.00
N ARG A 432 -6.71 44.74 -24.68
CA ARG A 432 -7.30 43.80 -23.72
C ARG A 432 -8.55 44.45 -23.15
N PHE A 433 -9.70 43.77 -23.17
CA PHE A 433 -10.93 44.34 -22.65
C PHE A 433 -10.87 44.49 -21.12
N PRO A 434 -11.26 45.64 -20.51
CA PRO A 434 -11.85 46.86 -21.08
C PRO A 434 -10.85 48.04 -21.25
N GLU A 435 -9.55 47.77 -21.34
CA GLU A 435 -8.51 48.81 -21.48
C GLU A 435 -8.72 49.61 -22.77
N GLY A 436 -8.67 50.94 -22.69
CA GLY A 436 -8.92 51.80 -23.86
C GLY A 436 -10.37 51.85 -24.33
N LEU A 437 -11.37 51.49 -23.49
CA LEU A 437 -12.80 51.39 -23.86
C LEU A 437 -13.34 52.55 -24.71
N ARG A 438 -12.88 53.79 -24.49
CA ARG A 438 -13.31 54.99 -25.25
C ARG A 438 -12.74 55.08 -26.67
N GLU A 439 -11.71 54.31 -26.98
CA GLU A 439 -11.06 54.26 -28.30
C GLU A 439 -11.67 53.20 -29.23
N TYR A 440 -12.55 52.33 -28.69
CA TYR A 440 -13.12 51.25 -29.48
C TYR A 440 -14.07 51.80 -30.54
N LYS A 441 -13.83 51.36 -31.77
CA LYS A 441 -14.59 51.70 -32.97
C LYS A 441 -14.91 50.44 -33.75
N ALA A 442 -15.74 50.56 -34.79
CA ALA A 442 -15.99 49.46 -35.73
C ALA A 442 -14.67 48.80 -36.19
N GLY A 443 -14.58 47.47 -36.05
CA GLY A 443 -13.37 46.71 -36.37
C GLY A 443 -12.30 46.65 -35.27
N THR A 444 -12.45 47.34 -34.14
CA THR A 444 -11.52 47.21 -33.00
C THR A 444 -11.58 45.79 -32.45
N ARG A 445 -10.42 45.15 -32.29
CA ARG A 445 -10.30 43.79 -31.75
C ARG A 445 -9.79 43.79 -30.32
N VAL A 446 -10.51 43.11 -29.43
CA VAL A 446 -10.19 43.04 -28.00
C VAL A 446 -10.03 41.60 -27.53
N LEU A 447 -9.02 41.32 -26.71
CA LEU A 447 -8.88 40.07 -25.97
C LEU A 447 -9.79 40.13 -24.72
N GLN A 448 -10.75 39.21 -24.60
CA GLN A 448 -11.58 39.08 -23.40
C GLN A 448 -10.82 38.26 -22.33
N PRO A 449 -10.38 38.87 -21.21
CA PRO A 449 -9.60 38.17 -20.19
C PRO A 449 -10.33 37.02 -19.49
N LYS A 450 -11.67 37.06 -19.38
CA LYS A 450 -12.44 36.02 -18.67
C LYS A 450 -12.53 34.68 -19.43
N ASN A 451 -12.34 34.68 -20.76
CA ASN A 451 -12.46 33.47 -21.58
C ASN A 451 -11.33 33.27 -22.60
N GLY A 452 -10.37 34.21 -22.71
CA GLY A 452 -9.19 34.11 -23.56
C GLY A 452 -9.43 34.29 -25.06
N ARG A 453 -10.64 34.64 -25.50
CA ARG A 453 -11.00 34.79 -26.92
C ARG A 453 -10.89 36.23 -27.41
N VAL A 454 -10.74 36.40 -28.72
CA VAL A 454 -10.70 37.72 -29.37
C VAL A 454 -12.09 38.06 -29.92
N TYR A 455 -12.49 39.31 -29.75
CA TYR A 455 -13.79 39.83 -30.18
C TYR A 455 -13.59 41.11 -30.99
N GLU A 456 -14.27 41.23 -32.12
CA GLU A 456 -14.23 42.39 -33.00
C GLU A 456 -15.50 43.22 -32.84
N CYS A 457 -15.36 44.52 -32.58
CA CYS A 457 -16.46 45.46 -32.46
C CYS A 457 -17.19 45.59 -33.81
N ARG A 458 -18.52 45.49 -33.79
CA ARG A 458 -19.35 45.56 -35.00
C ARG A 458 -19.33 46.93 -35.66
N ALA A 459 -19.68 46.95 -36.95
CA ALA A 459 -19.91 48.16 -37.71
C ALA A 459 -21.17 48.91 -37.23
N TRP A 460 -21.36 50.13 -37.76
CA TRP A 460 -22.61 50.89 -37.60
C TRP A 460 -23.82 50.04 -38.04
N PRO A 461 -24.98 50.09 -37.34
CA PRO A 461 -25.31 50.97 -36.21
C PRO A 461 -24.76 50.52 -34.85
N ASN A 462 -24.26 49.29 -34.72
CA ASN A 462 -23.99 48.65 -33.43
C ASN A 462 -22.66 49.03 -32.77
N ALA A 463 -21.75 49.72 -33.47
CA ALA A 463 -20.44 50.14 -32.96
C ALA A 463 -20.51 50.90 -31.61
N GLY A 464 -21.60 51.65 -31.38
CA GLY A 464 -21.82 52.40 -30.15
C GLY A 464 -22.03 51.55 -28.89
N TYR A 465 -22.29 50.24 -29.02
CA TYR A 465 -22.41 49.33 -27.87
C TYR A 465 -21.06 48.82 -27.36
N CYS A 466 -20.02 48.80 -28.19
CA CYS A 466 -18.69 48.31 -27.81
C CYS A 466 -18.04 49.12 -26.68
N VAL A 467 -18.43 50.40 -26.54
CA VAL A 467 -17.95 51.32 -25.49
C VAL A 467 -18.85 51.34 -24.24
N GLN A 468 -19.99 50.65 -24.27
CA GLN A 468 -20.98 50.64 -23.19
C GLN A 468 -20.72 49.50 -22.21
N TRP A 469 -19.74 49.71 -21.32
CA TRP A 469 -19.43 48.77 -20.26
C TRP A 469 -18.99 49.48 -18.97
N SER A 470 -19.44 48.93 -17.83
CA SER A 470 -18.86 49.18 -16.51
C SER A 470 -19.00 47.92 -15.65
N GLN A 471 -18.39 47.91 -14.47
CA GLN A 471 -18.53 46.81 -13.50
C GLN A 471 -19.99 46.59 -13.03
N HIS A 472 -20.88 47.57 -13.21
CA HIS A 472 -22.30 47.51 -12.82
C HIS A 472 -23.27 47.46 -14.01
N ALA A 473 -22.76 47.54 -15.24
CA ALA A 473 -23.54 47.49 -16.48
C ALA A 473 -22.69 46.81 -17.57
N ASN A 474 -22.80 45.49 -17.65
CA ASN A 474 -21.92 44.65 -18.47
C ASN A 474 -22.68 43.86 -19.55
N GLN A 475 -23.90 44.26 -19.90
CA GLN A 475 -24.76 43.56 -20.87
C GLN A 475 -24.13 43.40 -22.27
N PHE A 476 -23.22 44.31 -22.67
CA PHE A 476 -22.46 44.24 -23.91
C PHE A 476 -21.01 43.73 -23.73
N GLU A 477 -20.67 43.13 -22.58
CA GLU A 477 -19.31 42.60 -22.34
C GLU A 477 -18.97 41.47 -23.31
N PRO A 478 -17.87 41.55 -24.09
CA PRO A 478 -17.57 40.61 -25.17
C PRO A 478 -17.51 39.17 -24.68
N GLY A 479 -18.38 38.30 -25.21
CA GLY A 479 -18.42 36.88 -24.84
C GLY A 479 -18.96 36.56 -23.45
N VAL A 480 -19.55 37.53 -22.73
CA VAL A 480 -19.96 37.38 -21.32
C VAL A 480 -21.33 38.02 -21.04
N GLY A 481 -21.57 39.24 -21.52
CA GLY A 481 -22.82 39.97 -21.30
C GLY A 481 -24.01 39.38 -22.06
N THR A 482 -25.23 39.50 -21.52
CA THR A 482 -26.44 38.87 -22.12
C THR A 482 -26.76 39.33 -23.54
N HIS A 483 -26.26 40.49 -23.97
CA HIS A 483 -26.42 41.08 -25.30
C HIS A 483 -25.08 41.22 -26.05
N TRP A 484 -24.03 40.48 -25.66
CA TRP A 484 -22.70 40.65 -26.23
C TRP A 484 -22.66 40.47 -27.76
N GLN A 485 -23.50 39.59 -28.32
CA GLN A 485 -23.59 39.36 -29.76
C GLN A 485 -24.06 40.59 -30.54
N GLU A 486 -24.77 41.53 -29.90
CA GLU A 486 -25.23 42.77 -30.53
C GLU A 486 -24.07 43.75 -30.76
N ALA A 487 -23.06 43.75 -29.89
CA ALA A 487 -21.90 44.62 -29.96
C ALA A 487 -20.69 43.99 -30.68
N TRP A 488 -20.50 42.67 -30.54
CA TRP A 488 -19.26 41.99 -30.94
C TRP A 488 -19.44 40.80 -31.87
N ILE A 489 -18.37 40.48 -32.61
CA ILE A 489 -18.18 39.28 -33.42
C ILE A 489 -17.04 38.48 -32.80
N ALA A 490 -17.25 37.19 -32.49
CA ALA A 490 -16.15 36.31 -32.06
C ALA A 490 -15.19 36.05 -33.24
N ARG A 491 -13.87 36.08 -32.99
CA ARG A 491 -12.81 35.88 -33.98
C ARG A 491 -11.91 34.69 -33.62
#